data_AF-A0A1U7MZ97-F1
#
_entry.id   AF-A0A1U7MZ97-F1
#
_cell.length_a   1.000
_cell.length_b   1.000
_cell.length_c   1.000
_cell.angle_alpha   90.00
_cell.angle_beta   90.00
_cell.angle_gamma   90.00
#
_symmetry.space_group_name_H-M   'P 1'
#
loop_
_entity.id
_entity.type
_entity.pdbx_description
1 polymer ?
#
loop_
_entity_poly.entity_id
_entity_poly.type
_entity_poly.pdbx_seq_one_letter_code
_entity_poly.pdbx_strand_id
1 'polypeptide(L)'
;MHKASLALTYKTLGRLTEAIELYQECIKSLNSTYGNNHPQVGMYLSDLAWLISEESNELDKLKLAVSFFHKSLSILTPVLEPHHPSIRNARKGLTVLYRRIGNRE
;
A
#
# COMPACT_ATOMS: atom_id res chain seq x y z
N MET A 1 -15.26 -7.49 5.04
CA MET A 1 -14.47 -6.67 5.98
C MET A 1 -13.50 -7.47 6.87
N HIS A 2 -13.65 -8.79 7.02
CA HIS A 2 -12.77 -9.59 7.91
C HIS A 2 -11.29 -9.67 7.51
N LYS A 3 -10.98 -9.75 6.20
CA LYS A 3 -9.61 -10.00 5.73
C LYS A 3 -8.66 -8.80 5.92
N ALA A 4 -9.15 -7.56 5.78
CA ALA A 4 -8.33 -6.37 5.99
C ALA A 4 -7.95 -6.18 7.47
N SER A 5 -8.88 -6.46 8.39
CA SER A 5 -8.58 -6.46 9.82
C SER A 5 -7.58 -7.56 10.18
N LEU A 6 -7.66 -8.73 9.55
CA LEU A 6 -6.70 -9.82 9.75
C LEU A 6 -5.30 -9.44 9.22
N ALA A 7 -5.22 -8.78 8.06
CA ALA A 7 -3.94 -8.32 7.51
C ALA A 7 -3.27 -7.27 8.42
N LEU A 8 -4.07 -6.39 9.05
CA LEU A 8 -3.55 -5.46 10.06
C LEU A 8 -3.04 -6.21 11.31
N THR A 9 -3.74 -7.25 11.76
CA THR A 9 -3.27 -8.10 12.86
C THR A 9 -1.98 -8.85 12.50
N TYR A 10 -1.84 -9.36 11.29
CA TYR A 10 -0.58 -9.98 10.86
C TYR A 10 0.56 -8.99 10.77
N LYS A 11 0.29 -7.75 10.36
CA LYS A 11 1.27 -6.66 10.44
C LYS A 11 1.76 -6.45 11.88
N THR A 12 0.85 -6.35 12.86
CA THR A 12 1.23 -6.13 14.26
C THR A 12 1.95 -7.34 14.87
N LEU A 13 1.70 -8.54 14.37
CA LEU A 13 2.40 -9.77 14.76
C LEU A 13 3.74 -9.98 14.03
N GLY A 14 4.15 -9.08 13.13
CA GLY A 14 5.40 -9.21 12.37
C GLY A 14 5.35 -10.25 11.24
N ARG A 15 4.17 -10.83 10.95
CA ARG A 15 3.94 -11.80 9.88
C ARG A 15 3.69 -11.08 8.55
N LEU A 16 4.71 -10.37 8.08
CA LEU A 16 4.59 -9.45 6.94
C LEU A 16 4.22 -10.16 5.64
N THR A 17 4.80 -11.33 5.35
CA THR A 17 4.51 -12.11 4.13
C THR A 17 3.02 -12.48 4.03
N GLU A 18 2.44 -12.97 5.12
CA GLU A 18 1.02 -13.34 5.14
C GLU A 18 0.10 -12.12 5.07
N ALA A 19 0.50 -11.00 5.68
CA ALA A 19 -0.22 -9.74 5.53
C ALA A 19 -0.22 -9.29 4.06
N ILE A 20 0.92 -9.38 3.38
CA ILE A 20 1.09 -9.03 1.95
C ILE A 20 0.18 -9.88 1.08
N GLU A 21 0.18 -11.20 1.25
CA GLU A 21 -0.69 -12.12 0.49
C GLU A 21 -2.17 -11.80 0.71
N LEU A 22 -2.58 -11.57 1.96
CA LEU A 22 -3.96 -11.20 2.29
C LEU A 22 -4.39 -9.87 1.63
N TYR A 23 -3.52 -8.85 1.64
CA TYR A 23 -3.81 -7.58 0.98
C TYR A 23 -3.91 -7.75 -0.55
N GLN A 24 -3.05 -8.56 -1.16
CA GLN A 24 -3.13 -8.86 -2.59
C GLN A 24 -4.43 -9.58 -2.96
N GLU A 25 -4.85 -10.57 -2.16
CA GLU A 25 -6.15 -11.22 -2.34
C GLU A 25 -7.31 -10.23 -2.21
N CYS A 26 -7.27 -9.35 -1.20
CA CYS A 26 -8.31 -8.34 -1.01
C CYS A 26 -8.40 -7.38 -2.20
N ILE A 27 -7.26 -6.92 -2.72
CA ILE A 27 -7.19 -6.07 -3.90
C ILE A 27 -7.75 -6.80 -5.12
N LYS A 28 -7.36 -8.06 -5.35
CA LYS A 28 -7.85 -8.86 -6.48
C LYS A 28 -9.36 -9.07 -6.41
N SER A 29 -9.89 -9.39 -5.24
CA SER A 29 -11.32 -9.54 -5.02
C SER A 29 -12.07 -8.23 -5.23
N LEU A 30 -11.58 -7.12 -4.67
CA LEU A 30 -12.18 -5.79 -4.87
C LEU A 30 -12.15 -5.35 -6.33
N ASN A 31 -11.05 -5.58 -7.03
CA ASN A 31 -10.93 -5.28 -8.45
C ASN A 31 -11.96 -6.05 -9.27
N SER A 32 -12.23 -7.31 -8.92
CA SER A 32 -13.24 -8.12 -9.62
C SER A 32 -14.67 -7.67 -9.33
N THR A 33 -14.95 -7.13 -8.14
CA THR A 33 -16.31 -6.74 -7.72
C THR A 33 -16.65 -5.29 -8.06
N TYR A 34 -15.70 -4.37 -7.86
CA TYR A 34 -15.92 -2.92 -7.95
C TYR A 34 -15.03 -2.22 -8.99
N GLY A 35 -14.11 -2.94 -9.61
CA GLY A 35 -13.14 -2.39 -10.55
C GLY A 35 -11.91 -1.75 -9.88
N ASN A 36 -10.90 -1.47 -10.71
CA ASN A 36 -9.57 -1.04 -10.27
C ASN A 36 -9.50 0.38 -9.68
N ASN A 37 -10.56 1.18 -9.85
CA ASN A 37 -10.62 2.58 -9.41
C ASN A 37 -11.40 2.78 -8.11
N HIS A 38 -11.79 1.69 -7.44
CA HIS A 38 -12.51 1.80 -6.18
C HIS A 38 -11.59 2.36 -5.07
N PRO A 39 -12.02 3.34 -4.25
CA PRO A 39 -11.15 3.96 -3.24
C PRO A 39 -10.54 2.97 -2.24
N GLN A 40 -11.24 1.87 -1.91
CA GLN A 40 -10.66 0.83 -1.05
C GLN A 40 -9.45 0.12 -1.68
N VAL A 41 -9.40 -0.02 -3.00
CA VAL A 41 -8.22 -0.55 -3.71
C VAL A 41 -7.05 0.39 -3.50
N GLY A 42 -7.27 1.70 -3.60
CA GLY A 42 -6.27 2.72 -3.30
C GLY A 42 -5.75 2.62 -1.86
N MET A 43 -6.64 2.45 -0.88
CA MET A 43 -6.23 2.29 0.52
C MET A 43 -5.37 1.04 0.72
N TYR A 44 -5.81 -0.13 0.25
CA TYR A 44 -5.05 -1.37 0.40
C TYR A 44 -3.72 -1.38 -0.36
N LEU A 45 -3.64 -0.71 -1.52
CA LEU A 45 -2.37 -0.53 -2.22
C LEU A 45 -1.35 0.26 -1.38
N SER A 46 -1.80 1.28 -0.64
CA SER A 46 -0.91 2.04 0.25
C SER A 46 -0.43 1.22 1.44
N ASP A 47 -1.28 0.36 2.01
CA ASP A 47 -0.89 -0.53 3.12
C ASP A 47 0.07 -1.62 2.63
N LEU A 48 -0.21 -2.20 1.46
CA LEU A 48 0.66 -3.18 0.81
C LEU A 48 2.05 -2.61 0.52
N ALA A 49 2.13 -1.36 0.04
CA ALA A 49 3.39 -0.68 -0.22
C ALA A 49 4.23 -0.52 1.06
N TRP A 50 3.59 -0.16 2.18
CA TRP A 50 4.25 -0.11 3.48
C TRP A 50 4.81 -1.48 3.87
N LEU A 51 3.98 -2.52 3.81
CA LEU A 51 4.40 -3.87 4.18
C LEU A 51 5.58 -4.36 3.35
N ILE A 52 5.56 -4.18 2.03
CA ILE A 52 6.67 -4.59 1.15
C ILE A 52 7.97 -3.87 1.54
N SER A 53 7.88 -2.59 1.88
CA SER A 53 9.05 -1.81 2.32
C SER A 53 9.57 -2.16 3.71
N GLU A 54 8.70 -2.71 4.56
CA GLU A 54 9.04 -3.20 5.91
C GLU A 54 9.60 -4.62 5.85
N GLU A 55 9.07 -5.48 4.96
CA GLU A 55 9.48 -6.87 4.78
C GLU A 55 10.89 -6.97 4.21
N SER A 56 11.22 -6.13 3.24
CA SER A 56 12.53 -6.16 2.60
C SER A 56 13.02 -4.78 2.22
N ASN A 57 14.34 -4.62 2.34
CA ASN A 57 15.06 -3.42 1.95
C ASN A 57 15.70 -3.60 0.56
N GLU A 58 15.26 -4.54 -0.28
CA GLU A 58 15.77 -4.69 -1.65
C GLU A 58 15.33 -3.53 -2.54
N LEU A 59 16.22 -3.04 -3.41
CA LEU A 59 15.93 -1.87 -4.25
C LEU A 59 14.72 -2.11 -5.17
N ASP A 60 14.58 -3.29 -5.73
CA ASP A 60 13.45 -3.66 -6.60
C ASP A 60 12.11 -3.66 -5.84
N LYS A 61 12.10 -4.19 -4.61
CA LYS A 61 10.91 -4.16 -3.74
C LYS A 61 10.56 -2.74 -3.30
N LEU A 62 11.55 -1.90 -3.00
CA LEU A 62 11.33 -0.49 -2.68
C LEU A 62 10.75 0.27 -3.89
N LYS A 63 11.27 0.03 -5.10
CA LYS A 63 10.72 0.60 -6.35
C LYS A 63 9.29 0.12 -6.62
N LEU A 64 9.00 -1.15 -6.36
CA LEU A 64 7.64 -1.71 -6.45
C LEU A 64 6.69 -1.02 -5.46
N ALA A 65 7.11 -0.83 -4.20
CA ALA A 65 6.34 -0.12 -3.20
C ALA A 65 6.07 1.35 -3.59
N VAL A 66 7.04 2.05 -4.18
CA VAL A 66 6.85 3.40 -4.76
C VAL A 66 5.75 3.39 -5.83
N SER A 67 5.77 2.42 -6.74
CA SER A 67 4.74 2.27 -7.78
C SER A 67 3.35 2.06 -7.17
N PHE A 68 3.23 1.26 -6.12
CA PHE A 68 1.95 1.05 -5.42
C PHE A 68 1.44 2.31 -4.72
N PHE A 69 2.30 3.12 -4.10
CA PHE A 69 1.87 4.40 -3.53
C PHE A 69 1.39 5.39 -4.60
N HIS A 70 2.08 5.47 -5.75
CA HIS A 70 1.62 6.31 -6.87
C HIS A 70 0.25 5.86 -7.39
N LYS A 71 0.07 4.54 -7.55
CA LYS A 71 -1.23 3.99 -7.98
C LYS A 71 -2.34 4.26 -6.96
N SER A 72 -2.03 4.12 -5.67
CA SER A 72 -2.93 4.49 -4.58
C SER A 72 -3.36 5.96 -4.68
N LEU A 73 -2.41 6.88 -4.85
CA LEU A 73 -2.71 8.31 -5.00
C LEU A 73 -3.54 8.61 -6.24
N SER A 74 -3.27 7.96 -7.37
CA SER A 74 -4.06 8.14 -8.60
C SER A 74 -5.53 7.75 -8.40
N ILE A 75 -5.80 6.71 -7.59
CA ILE A 75 -7.17 6.27 -7.27
C ILE A 75 -7.83 7.17 -6.21
N LEU A 76 -7.09 7.56 -5.18
CA LEU A 76 -7.64 8.29 -4.03
C LEU A 76 -7.82 9.78 -4.29
N THR A 77 -6.94 10.41 -5.06
CA THR A 77 -6.96 11.87 -5.35
C THR A 77 -8.26 12.37 -6.00
N PRO A 78 -8.85 11.68 -6.99
CA PRO A 78 -10.11 12.15 -7.59
C PRO A 78 -11.35 11.87 -6.73
N VAL A 79 -11.26 10.98 -5.73
CA VAL A 79 -12.42 10.52 -4.94
C VAL A 79 -12.44 11.13 -3.54
N LEU A 80 -11.28 11.38 -2.94
CA LEU A 80 -11.14 11.86 -1.57
C LEU A 80 -10.56 13.27 -1.54
N GLU A 81 -10.91 14.02 -0.49
CA GLU A 81 -10.33 15.34 -0.28
C GLU A 81 -8.80 15.26 -0.13
N PRO A 82 -8.04 16.25 -0.62
CA PRO A 82 -6.57 16.24 -0.56
C PRO A 82 -5.97 16.07 0.85
N HIS A 83 -6.73 16.43 1.88
CA HIS A 83 -6.35 16.34 3.29
C HIS A 83 -6.70 14.98 3.93
N HIS A 84 -7.31 14.06 3.18
CA HIS A 84 -7.71 12.76 3.70
C HIS A 84 -6.50 11.97 4.24
N PRO A 85 -6.62 11.32 5.41
CA PRO A 85 -5.52 10.59 6.04
C PRO A 85 -4.82 9.59 5.12
N SER A 86 -5.56 8.89 4.25
CA SER A 86 -5.00 7.92 3.31
C SER A 86 -4.08 8.56 2.25
N ILE A 87 -4.45 9.73 1.72
CA ILE A 87 -3.61 10.47 0.77
C ILE A 87 -2.33 10.95 1.47
N ARG A 88 -2.47 11.49 2.69
CA ARG A 88 -1.32 11.90 3.51
C ARG A 88 -0.39 10.73 3.79
N ASN A 89 -0.94 9.55 4.12
CA ASN A 89 -0.16 8.36 4.39
C ASN A 89 0.62 7.88 3.16
N ALA A 90 -0.02 7.83 1.99
CA ALA A 90 0.64 7.42 0.75
C ALA A 90 1.77 8.39 0.35
N ARG A 91 1.56 9.71 0.48
CA ARG A 91 2.61 10.71 0.24
C ARG A 91 3.78 10.57 1.22
N LYS A 92 3.49 10.35 2.51
CA LYS A 92 4.51 10.10 3.53
C LYS A 92 5.35 8.86 3.19
N GLY A 93 4.70 7.78 2.77
CA GLY A 93 5.35 6.55 2.32
C GLY A 93 6.32 6.80 1.16
N LEU A 94 5.89 7.55 0.13
CA LEU A 94 6.77 7.95 -0.97
C LEU A 94 8.00 8.74 -0.50
N THR A 95 7.83 9.72 0.38
CA THR A 95 8.98 10.50 0.91
C THR A 95 9.99 9.62 1.64
N VAL A 96 9.51 8.67 2.45
CA VAL A 96 10.37 7.72 3.18
C VAL A 96 11.10 6.81 2.20
N LEU A 97 10.39 6.27 1.21
CA LEU A 97 10.97 5.37 0.21
C LEU A 97 11.99 6.07 -0.68
N TYR A 98 11.69 7.26 -1.19
CA TYR A 98 12.66 8.01 -2.00
C TYR A 98 13.92 8.35 -1.22
N ARG A 99 13.81 8.69 0.06
CA ARG A 99 15.00 8.88 0.92
C ARG A 99 15.79 7.58 1.09
N ARG A 100 15.11 6.46 1.30
CA ARG A 100 15.76 5.13 1.41
C ARG A 100 16.44 4.71 0.11
N ILE A 101 15.86 5.01 -1.05
CA ILE A 101 16.41 4.67 -2.36
C ILE A 101 17.61 5.58 -2.67
N GLY A 102 17.45 6.90 -2.53
CA GLY A 102 18.51 7.88 -2.84
C GLY A 102 19.71 7.84 -1.89
N ASN A 103 19.57 7.30 -0.67
CA ASN A 103 20.70 7.04 0.23
C ASN A 103 21.54 5.80 -0.17
N ARG A 104 21.18 5.09 -1.25
CA ARG A 104 21.90 3.89 -1.72
C ARG A 104 22.61 4.08 -3.05
N GLU A 105 22.49 5.26 -3.63
CA GLU A 105 23.30 5.74 -4.76
C GLU A 105 24.57 6.39 -4.21
#